data_AF-A0A2M7NY50-F1
#
_entry.id   AF-A0A2M7NY50-F1
#
_cell.length_a   1.000
_cell.length_b   1.000
_cell.length_c   1.000
_cell.angle_alpha   90.00
_cell.angle_beta   90.00
_cell.angle_gamma   90.00
#
_symmetry.space_group_name_H-M   'P 1'
#
loop_
_entity.id
_entity.type
_entity.pdbx_description
1 polymer ?
#
loop_
_entity_poly.entity_id
_entity_poly.type
_entity_poly.pdbx_seq_one_letter_code
_entity_poly.pdbx_strand_id
1 'polypeptide(L)'
;ISNLNVVNIGANYDVNDKVKVSADYLMLKRNEKVATVATPAGTDKIGSEIDLKVCYAHSENVSLDLVFGRLMTDKEFGTADIDKVNLQMNIKF
;
A
#
# COMPACT_ATOMS: atom_id res chain seq x y z
N ILE A 1 7.95 7.88 10.42
CA ILE A 1 7.71 8.89 9.37
C ILE A 1 7.19 10.14 10.07
N SER A 2 7.97 11.21 10.13
CA SER A 2 7.50 12.49 10.67
C SER A 2 6.59 13.17 9.63
N ASN A 3 5.57 13.90 10.07
CA ASN A 3 4.66 14.68 9.20
C ASN A 3 3.81 13.84 8.21
N LEU A 4 3.30 12.68 8.64
CA LEU A 4 2.38 11.84 7.87
C LEU A 4 1.22 11.37 8.75
N ASN A 5 0.00 11.67 8.31
CA ASN A 5 -1.26 11.11 8.78
C ASN A 5 -1.76 10.11 7.74
N VAL A 6 -2.13 8.91 8.21
CA VAL A 6 -2.66 7.85 7.36
C VAL A 6 -4.00 7.39 7.90
N VAL A 7 -5.00 7.33 7.04
CA VAL A 7 -6.22 6.55 7.30
C VAL A 7 -6.09 5.26 6.51
N ASN A 8 -6.08 4.12 7.19
CA ASN A 8 -6.05 2.80 6.55
C ASN A 8 -7.42 2.12 6.72
N ILE A 9 -7.99 1.66 5.62
CA ILE A 9 -9.17 0.79 5.59
C ILE A 9 -8.75 -0.52 4.93
N GLY A 10 -8.74 -1.59 5.72
CA GLY A 10 -8.28 -2.90 5.28
C GLY A 10 -9.30 -4.01 5.49
N ALA A 11 -9.23 -5.03 4.66
CA ALA A 11 -9.95 -6.28 4.81
C ALA A 11 -8.99 -7.46 4.65
N ASN A 12 -9.15 -8.44 5.54
CA ASN A 12 -8.44 -9.72 5.49
C ASN A 12 -9.45 -10.83 5.28
N TYR A 13 -9.13 -11.77 4.40
CA TYR A 13 -9.95 -12.95 4.15
C TYR A 13 -9.11 -14.21 4.09
N ASP A 14 -9.36 -15.11 5.03
CA ASP A 14 -8.80 -16.45 5.04
C ASP A 14 -9.68 -17.32 4.12
N VAL A 15 -9.22 -17.52 2.87
CA VAL A 15 -9.96 -18.29 1.87
C VAL A 15 -10.06 -19.76 2.30
N ASN A 16 -8.96 -20.29 2.82
CA ASN A 16 -8.86 -21.62 3.43
C ASN A 16 -7.61 -21.69 4.34
N ASP A 17 -7.21 -22.90 4.73
CA ASP A 17 -6.04 -23.18 5.56
C ASP A 17 -4.69 -22.81 4.90
N LYS A 18 -4.66 -22.68 3.56
CA LYS A 18 -3.45 -22.41 2.79
C LYS A 18 -3.39 -21.02 2.16
N VAL A 19 -4.54 -20.43 1.84
CA VAL A 19 -4.64 -19.19 1.07
C VAL A 19 -5.25 -18.10 1.91
N LYS A 20 -4.53 -16.99 2.03
CA LYS A 20 -4.99 -15.77 2.70
C LYS A 20 -4.85 -14.61 1.73
N VAL A 21 -5.84 -13.72 1.72
CA VAL A 21 -5.80 -12.51 0.92
C VAL A 21 -6.06 -11.29 1.80
N SER A 22 -5.38 -10.19 1.51
CA SER A 22 -5.66 -8.90 2.11
C SER A 22 -5.76 -7.82 1.04
N ALA A 23 -6.56 -6.81 1.34
CA ALA A 23 -6.67 -5.59 0.56
C ALA A 23 -6.74 -4.42 1.53
N ASP A 24 -5.85 -3.44 1.34
CA ASP A 24 -5.77 -2.23 2.13
C ASP A 24 -5.89 -1.01 1.21
N TYR A 25 -6.65 -0.02 1.65
CA TYR A 25 -6.72 1.30 1.05
C TYR A 25 -6.22 2.34 2.05
N LEU A 26 -5.15 3.04 1.67
CA LEU A 26 -4.51 4.05 2.50
C LEU A 26 -4.80 5.43 1.91
N MET A 27 -5.26 6.35 2.75
CA MET A 27 -5.33 7.78 2.44
C MET A 27 -4.17 8.48 3.12
N LEU A 28 -3.33 9.16 2.35
CA LEU A 28 -2.07 9.74 2.80
C LEU A 28 -2.17 11.27 2.84
N LYS A 29 -1.94 11.85 4.01
CA LYS A 29 -1.91 13.31 4.23
C LYS A 29 -0.72 13.73 5.07
N ARG A 30 -0.24 14.94 4.89
CA ARG A 30 0.68 15.60 5.81
C ARG A 30 -0.07 16.11 7.04
N ASN A 31 0.67 16.41 8.10
CA ASN A 31 0.10 17.03 9.30
C ASN A 31 -0.07 18.54 9.11
N GLU A 32 0.59 19.11 8.11
CA GLU A 32 0.56 20.52 7.76
C GLU A 32 0.29 20.72 6.26
N LYS A 33 -0.21 21.91 5.91
CA LYS A 33 -0.32 22.32 4.51
C LYS A 33 1.01 22.83 4.01
N VAL A 34 1.48 22.29 2.88
CA VAL A 34 2.72 22.73 2.23
C VAL A 34 2.37 23.33 0.88
N ALA A 35 2.84 24.55 0.61
CA ALA A 35 2.70 25.20 -0.70
C ALA A 35 3.47 24.44 -1.77
N THR A 36 2.82 24.22 -2.91
CA THR A 36 3.40 23.57 -4.09
C THR A 36 3.35 24.55 -5.27
N VAL A 37 4.03 24.21 -6.36
CA VAL A 37 3.96 25.00 -7.61
C VAL A 37 2.53 25.05 -8.16
N ALA A 38 1.76 23.97 -8.01
CA ALA A 38 0.39 23.86 -8.50
C ALA A 38 -0.68 24.42 -7.52
N THR A 39 -0.42 24.41 -6.21
CA THR A 39 -1.30 24.97 -5.18
C THR A 39 -0.52 25.89 -4.22
N PRO A 40 -0.41 27.19 -4.55
CA PRO A 40 0.28 28.18 -3.70
C PRO A 40 -0.35 28.37 -2.31
N ALA A 41 -1.65 28.10 -2.18
CA ALA A 41 -2.37 28.14 -0.90
C ALA A 41 -2.05 26.96 0.04
N GLY A 42 -1.25 25.99 -0.43
CA GLY A 42 -0.87 24.81 0.31
C GLY A 42 -1.85 23.64 0.21
N THR A 43 -1.30 22.43 0.17
CA THR A 43 -2.05 21.17 0.28
C THR A 43 -1.45 20.30 1.38
N ASP A 44 -2.32 19.59 2.10
CA ASP A 44 -1.93 18.50 3.00
C ASP A 44 -2.06 17.13 2.31
N LYS A 45 -2.70 17.06 1.14
CA LYS A 45 -2.93 15.79 0.44
C LYS A 45 -1.64 15.30 -0.22
N ILE A 46 -1.35 14.01 -0.06
CA ILE A 46 -0.25 13.33 -0.74
C ILE A 46 -0.81 12.42 -1.83
N GLY A 47 -1.85 11.65 -1.52
CA GLY A 47 -2.46 10.70 -2.44
C GLY A 47 -3.16 9.57 -1.71
N SER A 48 -3.35 8.46 -2.42
CA SER A 48 -3.87 7.22 -1.85
C SER A 48 -3.13 6.01 -2.38
N GLU A 49 -3.08 4.95 -1.60
CA GLU A 49 -2.43 3.69 -1.96
C GLU A 49 -3.41 2.53 -1.85
N ILE A 50 -3.35 1.61 -2.82
CA ILE A 50 -4.03 0.32 -2.76
C ILE A 50 -2.96 -0.74 -2.64
N ASP A 51 -3.01 -1.52 -1.57
CA ASP A 51 -2.16 -2.69 -1.35
C ASP A 51 -3.01 -3.96 -1.40
N LEU A 52 -2.57 -4.93 -2.18
CA LEU A 52 -3.16 -6.26 -2.27
C LEU A 52 -2.09 -7.29 -1.90
N LYS A 53 -2.46 -8.25 -1.06
CA LYS A 53 -1.60 -9.37 -0.73
C LYS A 53 -2.31 -10.70 -0.94
N VAL A 54 -1.58 -11.66 -1.47
CA VAL A 54 -1.95 -13.07 -1.49
C VAL A 54 -0.83 -13.86 -0.84
N CYS A 55 -1.15 -14.60 0.22
CA CYS A 55 -0.25 -15.54 0.86
C CYS A 55 -0.71 -16.96 0.52
N TYR A 56 0.23 -17.83 0.14
CA TYR A 56 0.01 -19.25 -0.09
C TYR A 56 0.98 -20.08 0.75
N ALA A 57 0.45 -20.85 1.69
CA ALA A 57 1.19 -21.84 2.47
C ALA A 57 1.12 -23.20 1.76
N HIS A 58 2.21 -23.58 1.11
CA HIS A 58 2.30 -24.88 0.44
C HIS A 58 2.49 -26.02 1.46
N SER A 59 3.43 -25.84 2.39
CA SER A 59 3.73 -26.76 3.50
C SER A 59 4.25 -25.98 4.71
N GLU A 60 4.52 -26.67 5.83
CA GLU A 60 5.10 -26.05 7.03
C GLU A 60 6.43 -25.32 6.76
N ASN A 61 7.16 -25.77 5.74
CA ASN A 61 8.48 -25.29 5.38
C ASN A 61 8.50 -24.38 4.15
N VAL A 62 7.39 -24.25 3.42
CA VAL A 62 7.35 -23.52 2.15
C VAL A 62 6.10 -22.64 2.08
N SER A 63 6.30 -21.34 1.89
CA SER A 63 5.23 -20.40 1.56
C SER A 63 5.62 -19.41 0.46
N LEU A 64 4.61 -18.80 -0.15
CA LEU A 64 4.73 -17.79 -1.18
C LEU A 64 3.87 -16.58 -0.81
N ASP A 65 4.45 -15.38 -0.88
CA ASP A 65 3.75 -14.12 -0.73
C ASP A 65 3.83 -13.35 -2.05
N LEU A 66 2.67 -12.95 -2.58
CA LEU A 66 2.55 -12.00 -3.69
C LEU A 66 1.95 -10.70 -3.13
N VAL A 67 2.66 -9.59 -3.29
CA VAL A 67 2.23 -8.26 -2.88
C VAL A 67 2.19 -7.36 -4.10
N PHE A 68 1.05 -6.69 -4.30
CA PHE A 68 0.86 -5.62 -5.27
C PHE A 68 0.56 -4.34 -4.51
N GLY A 69 1.27 -3.26 -4.81
CA GLY A 69 0.99 -1.94 -4.28
C GLY A 69 0.89 -0.93 -5.42
N ARG A 70 -0.11 -0.06 -5.36
CA ARG A 70 -0.26 1.07 -6.28
C ARG A 70 -0.47 2.35 -5.49
N LEU A 71 0.49 3.26 -5.58
CA LEU A 71 0.39 4.61 -5.05
C LEU A 71 -0.12 5.56 -6.15
N MET A 72 -1.30 6.13 -5.93
CA MET A 72 -1.89 7.19 -6.75
C MET A 72 -1.60 8.53 -6.09
N THR A 73 -0.67 9.28 -6.66
CA THR A 73 -0.28 10.59 -6.12
C THR A 73 -1.33 11.64 -6.45
N ASP A 74 -1.56 12.58 -5.52
CA ASP A 74 -2.36 13.76 -5.81
C ASP A 74 -1.67 14.57 -6.92
N LYS A 75 -2.46 15.29 -7.73
CA LYS A 75 -2.01 16.05 -8.92
C LYS A 75 -0.83 17.00 -8.64
N GLU A 76 -0.70 17.40 -7.38
CA GLU A 76 0.34 18.26 -6.84
C GLU A 76 1.75 17.65 -6.87
N PHE A 77 1.84 16.31 -6.93
CA PHE A 77 3.10 15.55 -6.95
C PHE A 77 3.43 14.95 -8.32
N GLY A 78 2.66 15.31 -9.36
CA GLY A 78 2.73 14.70 -10.68
C GLY A 78 1.69 13.59 -10.85
N THR A 79 1.32 13.30 -12.09
CA THR A 79 0.27 12.33 -12.45
C THR A 79 0.79 10.90 -12.61
N ALA A 80 1.98 10.60 -12.08
CA ALA A 80 2.59 9.29 -12.27
C ALA A 80 2.20 8.39 -11.09
N ASP A 81 1.20 7.54 -11.32
CA ASP A 81 0.93 6.42 -10.41
C ASP A 81 2.19 5.54 -10.33
N ILE A 82 2.51 5.08 -9.11
CA ILE A 82 3.67 4.23 -8.85
C ILE A 82 3.17 2.83 -8.54
N ASP A 83 3.56 1.88 -9.38
CA ASP A 83 3.26 0.46 -9.21
C ASP A 83 4.45 -0.29 -8.61
N LYS A 84 4.17 -1.20 -7.66
CA LYS A 84 5.14 -2.12 -7.09
C LYS A 84 4.56 -3.52 -7.04
N VAL A 85 5.34 -4.49 -7.51
CA VAL A 85 5.00 -5.92 -7.40
C VAL A 85 6.16 -6.63 -6.72
N ASN A 86 5.87 -7.43 -5.70
CA ASN A 86 6.84 -8.27 -5.03
C ASN A 86 6.32 -9.71 -4.95
N LEU A 87 7.18 -10.64 -5.35
CA LEU A 87 6.97 -12.07 -5.16
C LEU A 87 8.07 -12.59 -4.25
N GLN A 88 7.70 -13.18 -3.11
CA GLN A 88 8.62 -13.70 -2.13
C GLN A 88 8.31 -15.17 -1.83
N MET A 89 9.29 -16.04 -2.03
CA MET A 89 9.22 -17.43 -1.57
C MET A 89 9.98 -17.55 -0.25
N ASN A 90 9.35 -18.17 0.75
CA ASN A 90 9.91 -18.40 2.07
C ASN A 90 10.16 -19.89 2.26
N ILE A 91 11.39 -20.24 2.62
CA ILE A 91 11.81 -21.61 2.92
C ILE A 91 12.35 -21.65 4.34
N LYS A 92 11.84 -22.58 5.16
CA LYS A 92 12.36 -22.88 6.49
C LYS A 92 13.17 -24.18 6.43
N PHE A 93 14.31 -24.18 7.12
CA PHE A 93 15.22 -25.32 7.26
C PHE A 93 15.19 -25.85 8.69
#